data_AF-A0A2P5E3T8-F1
#
_entry.id   AF-A0A2P5E3T8-F1
#
_cell.length_a   1.000
_cell.length_b   1.000
_cell.length_c   1.000
_cell.angle_alpha   90.00
_cell.angle_beta   90.00
_cell.angle_gamma   90.00
#
_symmetry.space_group_name_H-M   'P 1'
#
loop_
_entity.id
_entity.type
_entity.pdbx_description
1 polymer ?
#
loop_
_entity_poly.entity_id
_entity_poly.type
_entity_poly.pdbx_seq_one_letter_code
_entity_poly.pdbx_strand_id
1 'polypeptide(L)'
;MSRKRGENLADINNLLIDLSQQQAELRLAALRDRLADTEKLKTRYQRQVDVISAESYRSGWENREFKGHAEVVTPDQFDEQKGVERDHYSVRYYMQQLGDEINIVYPADVLKMLDEEKDEPSTSAFVAKEIVLALGSPD
;
A
#
# COMPACT_ATOMS: atom_id res chain seq x y z
N MET A 1 -45.49 28.97 -21.01
CA MET A 1 -44.60 28.84 -19.82
C MET A 1 -44.22 27.38 -19.51
N SER A 2 -45.11 26.38 -19.65
CA SER A 2 -44.79 24.98 -19.29
C SER A 2 -43.73 24.27 -20.15
N ARG A 3 -43.66 24.52 -21.47
CA ARG A 3 -42.71 23.84 -22.38
C ARG A 3 -41.25 24.16 -22.06
N LYS A 4 -40.94 25.45 -21.86
CA LYS A 4 -39.62 25.96 -21.48
C LYS A 4 -39.14 25.42 -20.12
N ARG A 5 -40.07 25.14 -19.21
CA ARG A 5 -39.77 24.54 -17.90
C ARG A 5 -39.44 23.05 -18.01
N GLY A 6 -40.10 22.33 -18.92
CA GLY A 6 -39.80 20.92 -19.20
C GLY A 6 -38.45 20.72 -19.88
N GLU A 7 -38.09 21.60 -20.83
CA GLU A 7 -36.77 21.61 -21.50
C GLU A 7 -35.65 21.86 -20.49
N ASN A 8 -35.78 22.89 -19.64
CA ASN A 8 -34.80 23.16 -18.58
C ASN A 8 -34.63 22.00 -17.57
N LEU A 9 -35.69 21.25 -17.27
CA LEU A 9 -35.60 20.09 -16.36
C LEU A 9 -34.89 18.90 -17.01
N ALA A 10 -35.11 18.68 -18.31
CA ALA A 10 -34.40 17.64 -19.06
C ALA A 10 -32.89 17.95 -19.13
N ASP A 11 -32.53 19.21 -19.38
CA ASP A 11 -31.13 19.65 -19.43
C ASP A 11 -30.42 19.48 -18.08
N ILE A 12 -31.10 19.84 -16.98
CA ILE A 12 -30.57 19.63 -15.62
C ILE A 12 -30.39 18.13 -15.32
N ASN A 13 -31.36 17.30 -15.69
CA ASN A 13 -31.26 15.85 -15.46
C ASN A 13 -30.11 15.22 -16.26
N ASN A 14 -29.90 15.63 -17.51
CA ASN A 14 -28.78 15.18 -18.31
C ASN A 14 -27.44 15.60 -17.69
N LEU A 15 -27.32 16.86 -17.26
CA LEU A 15 -26.11 17.34 -16.57
C LEU A 15 -25.82 16.55 -15.27
N LEU A 16 -26.86 16.22 -14.49
CA LEU A 16 -26.70 15.42 -13.27
C LEU A 16 -26.23 14.00 -13.57
N ILE A 17 -26.72 13.38 -14.66
CA ILE A 17 -26.25 12.07 -15.11
C ILE A 17 -24.77 12.13 -15.51
N ASP A 18 -24.38 13.13 -16.31
CA ASP A 18 -23.01 13.31 -16.77
C ASP A 18 -22.05 13.54 -15.60
N LEU A 19 -22.42 14.40 -14.64
CA LEU A 19 -21.63 14.65 -13.43
C LEU A 19 -21.51 13.40 -12.56
N SER A 20 -22.58 12.63 -12.42
CA SER A 20 -22.56 11.37 -11.66
C SER A 20 -21.63 10.35 -12.30
N GLN A 21 -21.64 10.26 -13.64
CA GLN A 21 -20.73 9.41 -14.39
C GLN A 21 -19.28 9.87 -14.24
N GLN A 22 -19.01 11.16 -14.42
CA GLN A 22 -17.66 11.72 -14.26
C GLN A 22 -17.13 11.51 -12.83
N GLN A 23 -17.99 11.63 -11.82
CA GLN A 23 -17.61 11.33 -10.43
C GLN A 23 -17.23 9.85 -10.24
N ALA A 24 -17.98 8.93 -10.85
CA ALA A 24 -17.67 7.50 -10.78
C ALA A 24 -16.35 7.17 -11.48
N GLU A 25 -16.09 7.79 -12.64
CA GLU A 25 -14.84 7.64 -13.39
C GLU A 25 -13.63 8.15 -12.60
N LEU A 26 -13.73 9.33 -11.98
CA LEU A 26 -12.67 9.89 -11.14
C LEU A 26 -12.40 9.01 -9.90
N ARG A 27 -13.45 8.49 -9.26
CA ARG A 27 -13.29 7.55 -8.13
C ARG A 27 -12.57 6.28 -8.57
N LEU A 28 -12.91 5.74 -9.73
CA LEU A 28 -12.26 4.54 -10.27
C LEU A 28 -10.79 4.81 -10.60
N ALA A 29 -10.48 5.97 -11.18
CA ALA A 29 -9.10 6.38 -11.45
C ALA A 29 -8.27 6.47 -10.16
N ALA A 30 -8.80 7.17 -9.14
CA ALA A 30 -8.13 7.29 -7.84
C ALA A 30 -7.89 5.93 -7.16
N LEU A 31 -8.82 4.98 -7.30
CA LEU A 31 -8.63 3.61 -6.77
C LEU A 31 -7.54 2.84 -7.54
N ARG A 32 -7.44 3.02 -8.85
CA ARG A 32 -6.40 2.39 -9.67
C ARG A 32 -5.02 2.93 -9.31
N ASP A 33 -4.89 4.25 -9.14
CA ASP A 33 -3.63 4.88 -8.75
C ASP A 33 -3.18 4.38 -7.37
N ARG A 34 -4.10 4.36 -6.39
CA ARG A 34 -3.82 3.81 -5.05
C ARG A 34 -3.40 2.34 -5.07
N LEU A 35 -4.01 1.53 -5.94
CA LEU A 35 -3.63 0.13 -6.09
C LEU A 35 -2.21 0.00 -6.67
N ALA A 36 -1.89 0.80 -7.69
CA ALA A 36 -0.55 0.83 -8.27
C ALA A 36 0.50 1.25 -7.23
N ASP A 37 0.23 2.30 -6.45
CA ASP A 37 1.10 2.74 -5.37
C ASP A 37 1.28 1.66 -4.28
N THR A 38 0.21 0.94 -3.95
CA THR A 38 0.28 -0.17 -2.98
C THR A 38 1.21 -1.28 -3.46
N GLU A 39 1.12 -1.69 -4.73
CA GLU A 39 2.01 -2.71 -5.28
C GLU A 39 3.47 -2.24 -5.35
N LYS A 40 3.70 -0.96 -5.70
CA LYS A 40 5.04 -0.35 -5.65
C LYS A 40 5.63 -0.39 -4.23
N LEU A 41 4.84 0.00 -3.22
CA LEU A 41 5.27 -0.07 -1.82
C LEU A 41 5.58 -1.49 -1.37
N LYS A 42 4.73 -2.45 -1.76
CA LYS A 42 4.93 -3.87 -1.44
C LYS A 42 6.26 -4.36 -2.00
N THR A 43 6.54 -4.09 -3.28
CA THR A 43 7.83 -4.44 -3.91
C THR A 43 8.99 -3.79 -3.18
N ARG A 44 8.89 -2.50 -2.83
CA ARG A 44 9.92 -1.78 -2.09
C ARG A 44 10.23 -2.43 -0.75
N TYR A 45 9.23 -2.61 0.10
CA TYR A 45 9.43 -3.14 1.44
C TYR A 45 9.81 -4.61 1.43
N GLN A 46 9.26 -5.41 0.51
CA GLN A 46 9.68 -6.79 0.34
C GLN A 46 11.17 -6.85 -0.02
N ARG A 47 11.64 -5.97 -0.92
CA ARG A 47 13.05 -5.91 -1.28
C ARG A 47 13.93 -5.54 -0.09
N GLN A 48 13.50 -4.63 0.77
CA GLN A 48 14.24 -4.30 2.01
C GLN A 48 14.33 -5.51 2.95
N VAL A 49 13.21 -6.22 3.14
CA VAL A 49 13.16 -7.44 3.95
C VAL A 49 14.10 -8.50 3.39
N ASP A 50 14.10 -8.71 2.08
CA ASP A 50 14.95 -9.70 1.42
C ASP A 50 16.43 -9.39 1.67
N VAL A 51 16.85 -8.13 1.50
CA VAL A 51 18.24 -7.68 1.73
C VAL A 51 18.66 -7.85 3.19
N ILE A 52 17.83 -7.38 4.14
CA ILE A 52 18.13 -7.50 5.58
C ILE A 52 18.16 -8.97 6.00
N SER A 53 17.25 -9.79 5.46
CA SER A 53 17.21 -11.22 5.76
C SER A 53 18.48 -11.93 5.27
N ALA A 54 18.97 -11.60 4.09
CA ALA A 54 20.17 -12.19 3.51
C ALA A 54 21.43 -11.79 4.29
N GLU A 55 21.55 -10.51 4.66
CA GLU A 55 22.63 -10.01 5.51
C GLU A 55 22.65 -10.71 6.88
N SER A 56 21.48 -10.79 7.53
CA SER A 56 21.33 -11.42 8.84
C SER A 56 21.66 -12.91 8.78
N TYR A 57 21.21 -13.60 7.72
CA TYR A 57 21.48 -15.02 7.52
C TYR A 57 22.97 -15.29 7.36
N ARG A 58 23.67 -14.52 6.53
CA ARG A 58 25.11 -14.67 6.35
C ARG A 58 25.87 -14.40 7.65
N SER A 59 25.51 -13.34 8.37
CA SER A 59 26.10 -13.02 9.67
C SER A 59 25.93 -14.17 10.68
N GLY A 60 24.72 -14.71 10.82
CA GLY A 60 24.46 -15.86 11.70
C GLY A 60 25.25 -17.11 11.30
N TRP A 61 25.45 -17.32 9.99
CA TRP A 61 26.26 -18.42 9.48
C TRP A 61 27.75 -18.27 9.84
N GLU A 62 28.31 -17.08 9.64
CA GLU A 62 29.70 -16.75 10.00
C GLU A 62 29.95 -16.88 11.52
N ASN A 63 28.96 -16.50 12.32
CA ASN A 63 28.97 -16.63 13.78
C ASN A 63 28.69 -18.06 14.27
N ARG A 64 28.50 -19.02 13.36
CA ARG A 64 28.15 -20.42 13.66
C ARG A 64 26.87 -20.57 14.50
N GLU A 65 25.93 -19.62 14.40
CA GLU A 65 24.64 -19.66 15.10
C GLU A 65 23.81 -20.88 14.67
N PHE A 66 23.99 -21.34 13.43
CA PHE A 66 23.29 -22.51 12.90
C PHE A 66 24.00 -23.85 13.18
N LYS A 67 25.00 -23.90 14.06
CA LYS A 67 25.71 -25.15 14.37
C LYS A 67 24.76 -26.16 15.04
N GLY A 68 24.63 -27.35 14.44
CA GLY A 68 23.76 -28.42 14.96
C GLY A 68 22.34 -28.40 14.38
N HIS A 69 22.03 -27.47 13.48
CA HIS A 69 20.79 -27.47 12.70
C HIS A 69 20.95 -28.38 11.47
N ALA A 70 19.94 -29.21 11.20
CA ALA A 70 19.99 -30.25 10.14
C ALA A 70 19.66 -29.71 8.74
N GLU A 71 18.93 -28.60 8.65
CA GLU A 71 18.48 -28.00 7.40
C GLU A 71 18.95 -26.56 7.34
N VAL A 72 20.17 -26.36 6.86
CA VAL A 72 20.73 -25.03 6.68
C VAL A 72 21.33 -24.96 5.29
N VAL A 73 20.86 -23.99 4.50
CA VAL A 73 21.37 -23.74 3.16
C VAL A 73 22.68 -22.97 3.26
N THR A 74 23.49 -23.02 2.22
CA THR A 74 24.67 -22.15 2.15
C THR A 74 24.22 -20.69 2.03
N PRO A 75 24.97 -19.71 2.59
CA PRO A 75 24.65 -18.29 2.43
C PRO A 75 24.44 -17.88 0.96
N ASP A 76 25.25 -18.42 0.04
CA ASP A 76 25.16 -18.14 -1.39
C ASP A 76 23.81 -18.62 -1.99
N GLN A 77 23.31 -19.78 -1.56
CA GLN A 77 21.98 -20.27 -1.98
C GLN A 77 20.85 -19.42 -1.40
N PHE A 78 21.01 -18.93 -0.16
CA PHE A 78 20.02 -18.05 0.46
C PHE A 78 19.97 -16.70 -0.24
N ASP A 79 21.13 -16.12 -0.56
CA ASP A 79 21.25 -14.89 -1.34
C ASP A 79 20.54 -15.03 -2.70
N GLU A 80 20.79 -16.13 -3.42
CA GLU A 80 20.13 -16.43 -4.70
C GLU A 80 18.61 -16.53 -4.55
N GLN A 81 18.11 -17.20 -3.50
CA GLN A 81 16.67 -17.28 -3.21
C GLN A 81 16.04 -15.90 -2.99
N LYS A 82 16.78 -14.98 -2.36
CA LYS A 82 16.35 -13.60 -2.11
C LYS A 82 16.61 -12.67 -3.29
N GLY A 83 17.28 -13.17 -4.33
CA GLY A 83 17.77 -12.38 -5.46
C GLY A 83 18.70 -11.25 -5.00
N VAL A 84 19.46 -11.45 -3.92
CA VAL A 84 20.42 -10.48 -3.39
C VAL A 84 21.78 -10.84 -3.94
N GLU A 85 22.47 -9.86 -4.51
CA GLU A 85 23.84 -9.99 -4.97
C GLU A 85 24.78 -10.23 -3.79
N ARG A 86 25.65 -11.24 -3.93
CA ARG A 86 26.60 -11.63 -2.89
C ARG A 86 27.45 -10.45 -2.46
N ASP A 87 27.68 -10.33 -1.16
CA ASP A 87 28.49 -9.29 -0.53
C ASP A 87 27.97 -7.84 -0.73
N HIS A 88 26.75 -7.67 -1.26
CA HIS A 88 26.10 -6.38 -1.51
C HIS A 88 24.80 -6.26 -0.71
N TYR A 89 24.90 -6.06 0.61
CA TYR A 89 23.77 -5.97 1.54
C TYR A 89 23.27 -4.56 1.84
N SER A 90 23.58 -3.61 0.98
CA SER A 90 23.12 -2.23 1.16
C SER A 90 21.67 -2.10 0.71
N VAL A 91 20.75 -1.88 1.66
CA VAL A 91 19.36 -1.51 1.33
C VAL A 91 19.35 -0.30 0.38
N ARG A 92 20.22 0.69 0.61
CA ARG A 92 20.32 1.87 -0.26
C ARG A 92 20.67 1.52 -1.71
N TYR A 93 21.55 0.56 -1.94
CA TYR A 93 21.92 0.11 -3.28
C TYR A 93 20.69 -0.41 -4.04
N TYR A 94 19.89 -1.28 -3.42
CA TYR A 94 18.68 -1.80 -4.07
C TYR A 94 17.55 -0.79 -4.17
N MET A 95 17.40 0.11 -3.18
CA MET A 95 16.40 1.18 -3.30
C MET A 95 16.73 2.14 -4.45
N GLN A 96 18.01 2.35 -4.74
CA GLN A 96 18.44 3.17 -5.88
C GLN A 96 18.19 2.47 -7.22
N GLN A 97 18.36 1.16 -7.30
CA GLN A 97 18.02 0.37 -8.49
C GLN A 97 16.52 0.42 -8.81
N LEU A 98 15.68 0.37 -7.76
CA LEU A 98 14.22 0.54 -7.92
C LEU A 98 13.83 1.95 -8.36
N GLY A 99 14.71 2.95 -8.20
CA GLY A 99 14.61 4.27 -8.84
C GLY A 99 13.21 4.90 -8.85
N ASP A 100 12.77 5.31 -10.04
CA ASP A 100 11.45 5.91 -10.28
C ASP A 100 10.29 4.91 -10.18
N GLU A 101 10.56 3.60 -10.25
CA GLU A 101 9.54 2.55 -10.22
C GLU A 101 8.77 2.56 -8.90
N ILE A 102 9.44 2.97 -7.82
CA ILE A 102 8.88 3.11 -6.46
C ILE A 102 8.68 4.56 -6.03
N ASN A 103 8.84 5.52 -6.96
CA ASN A 103 8.58 6.92 -6.67
C ASN A 103 7.05 7.13 -6.59
N ILE A 104 6.59 7.44 -5.38
CA ILE A 104 5.19 7.73 -5.08
C ILE A 104 5.14 9.19 -4.65
N VAL A 105 4.48 10.00 -5.46
CA VAL A 105 4.33 11.43 -5.21
C VAL A 105 3.00 11.63 -4.51
N TYR A 106 3.06 11.89 -3.21
CA TYR A 106 1.89 12.31 -2.47
C TYR A 106 1.66 13.82 -2.65
N PRO A 107 0.40 14.26 -2.78
CA PRO A 107 0.10 15.68 -2.77
C PRO A 107 0.42 16.29 -1.38
N ALA A 108 0.76 17.57 -1.35
CA ALA A 108 1.34 18.22 -0.17
C ALA A 108 0.38 18.28 1.05
N ASP A 109 -0.92 18.33 0.80
CA ASP A 109 -1.96 18.26 1.82
C ASP A 109 -2.00 16.91 2.54
N VAL A 110 -1.84 15.80 1.80
CA VAL A 110 -1.73 14.45 2.37
C VAL A 110 -0.49 14.31 3.25
N LEU A 111 0.66 14.83 2.79
CA LEU A 111 1.88 14.82 3.59
C LEU A 111 1.71 15.59 4.90
N LYS A 112 1.07 16.77 4.84
CA LYS A 112 0.79 17.58 6.01
C LYS A 112 -0.12 16.87 7.03
N MET A 113 -1.15 16.16 6.56
CA MET A 113 -2.02 15.36 7.45
C MET A 113 -1.27 14.22 8.15
N LEU A 114 -0.34 13.57 7.46
CA LEU A 114 0.47 12.49 8.04
C LEU A 114 1.44 13.00 9.10
N ASP A 115 1.98 14.22 8.91
CA ASP A 115 2.86 14.86 9.91
C ASP A 115 2.05 15.27 11.16
N GLU A 116 0.85 15.82 10.99
CA GLU A 116 -0.05 16.19 12.11
C GLU A 116 -0.47 14.94 12.94
N GLU A 117 -0.63 13.77 12.32
CA GLU A 117 -0.94 12.51 13.02
C GLU A 117 0.22 12.01 13.91
N LYS A 118 1.47 12.36 13.61
CA LYS A 118 2.64 11.95 14.41
C LYS A 118 2.76 12.69 15.74
N ASP A 119 2.18 13.89 15.81
CA ASP A 119 2.24 14.75 16.99
C ASP A 119 1.02 14.58 17.92
N GLU A 120 -0.02 13.86 17.49
CA GLU A 120 -1.20 13.56 18.30
C GLU A 120 -1.03 12.18 18.99
N PRO A 121 -1.24 12.06 20.33
CA PRO A 121 -1.14 10.77 21.00
C PRO A 121 -2.10 9.76 20.38
N SER A 122 -1.56 8.65 19.85
CA SER A 122 -2.33 7.56 19.24
C SER A 122 -3.46 7.07 20.14
N THR A 123 -4.63 7.67 19.94
CA THR A 123 -5.89 7.28 20.57
C THR A 123 -6.81 6.71 19.49
N SER A 124 -6.25 5.88 18.60
CA SER A 124 -7.03 5.06 17.66
C SER A 124 -6.90 3.60 18.05
N ALA A 125 -7.40 3.28 19.25
CA ALA A 125 -7.97 1.97 19.48
C ALA A 125 -9.19 1.88 18.56
N PHE A 126 -9.09 1.07 17.51
CA PHE A 126 -10.23 0.64 16.71
C PHE A 126 -11.19 -0.07 17.65
N VAL A 127 -12.14 0.67 18.23
CA VAL A 127 -13.25 0.08 18.98
C VAL A 127 -14.08 -0.66 17.96
N ALA A 128 -13.90 -1.98 17.90
CA ALA A 128 -14.81 -2.90 17.27
C ALA A 128 -16.18 -2.77 17.94
N LYS A 129 -16.99 -1.80 17.49
CA LYS A 129 -18.42 -1.80 17.76
C LYS A 129 -19.04 -2.85 16.85
N GLU A 130 -19.15 -4.04 17.41
CA GLU A 130 -20.08 -5.10 17.05
C GLU A 130 -21.39 -4.49 16.52
N ILE A 131 -21.60 -4.61 15.22
CA ILE A 131 -22.89 -4.32 14.60
C ILE A 131 -23.82 -5.44 15.06
N VAL A 132 -24.57 -5.17 16.12
CA VAL A 132 -25.74 -5.96 16.50
C VAL A 132 -26.72 -5.88 15.34
N LEU A 133 -26.76 -6.92 14.50
CA LEU A 133 -27.85 -7.15 13.57
C LEU A 133 -29.09 -7.45 14.43
N ALA A 134 -29.94 -6.44 14.59
CA ALA A 134 -31.32 -6.65 15.01
C ALA A 134 -32.05 -7.40 13.89
N LEU A 135 -31.98 -8.74 13.92
CA LEU A 135 -32.96 -9.58 13.22
C LEU A 135 -34.20 -9.63 14.09
N GLY A 136 -35.25 -8.97 13.61
CA GLY A 136 -36.55 -8.90 14.28
C GLY A 136 -37.14 -10.28 14.56
N SER A 137 -37.78 -10.39 15.71
CA SER A 137 -38.69 -11.48 16.06
C SER A 137 -39.90 -11.46 15.12
N PRO A 138 -40.33 -12.61 14.58
CA PRO A 138 -41.73 -12.84 14.27
C PRO A 138 -42.37 -13.70 15.36
N ASP A 139 -43.65 -13.41 15.61
CA ASP A 139 -44.54 -14.06 16.58
C ASP A 139 -44.65 -15.58 16.46
#